data_AF-A0A8J8DNF9-F1
#
_entry.id   AF-A0A8J8DNF9-F1
#
_cell.length_a   1.000
_cell.length_b   1.000
_cell.length_c   1.000
_cell.angle_alpha   90.00
_cell.angle_beta   90.00
_cell.angle_gamma   90.00
#
_symmetry.space_group_name_H-M   'P 1'
#
loop_
_entity.id
_entity.type
_entity.pdbx_description
1 polymer ?
#
loop_
_entity_poly.entity_id
_entity_poly.type
_entity_poly.pdbx_seq_one_letter_code
_entity_poly.pdbx_strand_id
1 'polypeptide(L)'
;MGDYVVILEAPIIVREVESPDDAINVAVSKVAKALNKEKLDFVRVEIGYSQCPVCGSPFESAFVIGNIGLVGIYLTLKVFNAQSLEHAERIAKAVVGKALKKVPLKVFEIKELHNGKEKIGIELNNNNNP
;
A
#
# COMPACT_ATOMS: atom_id res chain seq x y z
N MET A 1 -0.37 22.75 11.34
CA MET A 1 -0.17 22.16 9.99
C MET A 1 1.08 21.33 10.06
N GLY A 2 1.04 20.11 9.53
CA GLY A 2 2.14 19.16 9.58
C GLY A 2 2.32 18.43 8.25
N ASP A 3 3.47 17.80 8.10
CA ASP A 3 3.77 16.92 6.99
C ASP A 3 3.63 15.47 7.46
N TYR A 4 3.08 14.61 6.61
CA TYR A 4 2.78 13.23 6.98
C TYR A 4 3.25 12.27 5.89
N VAL A 5 3.70 11.09 6.30
CA VAL A 5 3.75 9.91 5.44
C VAL A 5 2.47 9.15 5.66
N VAL A 6 1.73 8.89 4.59
CA VAL A 6 0.53 8.07 4.60
C VAL A 6 0.84 6.78 3.83
N ILE A 7 0.45 5.64 4.40
CA ILE A 7 0.51 4.35 3.75
C ILE A 7 -0.93 3.87 3.57
N LEU A 8 -1.35 3.70 2.32
CA LEU A 8 -2.65 3.11 1.98
C LEU A 8 -2.47 1.66 1.57
N GLU A 9 -3.39 0.81 1.98
CA GLU A 9 -3.51 -0.57 1.51
C GLU A 9 -4.58 -0.66 0.42
N ALA A 10 -4.25 -1.34 -0.67
CA ALA A 10 -5.09 -1.53 -1.85
C ALA A 10 -5.11 -3.01 -2.25
N PRO A 11 -6.28 -3.68 -2.30
CA PRO A 11 -6.40 -5.04 -2.82
C PRO A 11 -6.48 -5.03 -4.35
N ILE A 12 -5.57 -5.72 -5.01
CA ILE A 12 -5.45 -5.77 -6.46
C ILE A 12 -5.79 -7.18 -6.95
N ILE A 13 -6.82 -7.26 -7.79
CA ILE A 13 -7.15 -8.49 -8.50
C ILE A 13 -6.43 -8.50 -9.84
N VAL A 14 -5.73 -9.61 -10.09
CA VAL A 14 -5.06 -9.95 -11.34
C VAL A 14 -5.59 -11.27 -11.87
N ARG A 15 -5.47 -11.47 -13.18
CA ARG A 15 -5.96 -12.64 -13.91
C ARG A 15 -4.81 -13.20 -14.72
N GLU A 16 -4.95 -14.46 -15.12
CA GLU A 16 -3.96 -15.15 -15.95
C GLU A 16 -2.61 -15.25 -15.25
N VAL A 17 -2.65 -15.65 -13.97
CA VAL A 17 -1.44 -15.80 -13.14
C VAL A 17 -1.31 -17.22 -12.61
N GLU A 18 -0.09 -17.75 -12.61
CA GLU A 18 0.17 -19.15 -12.24
C GLU A 18 0.67 -19.32 -10.81
N SER A 19 1.32 -18.30 -10.26
CA SER A 19 1.93 -18.33 -8.92
C SER A 19 1.70 -17.01 -8.16
N PRO A 20 1.87 -16.99 -6.83
CA PRO A 20 1.85 -15.75 -6.05
C PRO A 20 2.87 -14.72 -6.55
N ASP A 21 4.08 -15.13 -6.91
CA ASP A 21 5.13 -14.24 -7.43
C ASP A 21 4.74 -13.58 -8.76
N ASP A 22 4.13 -14.35 -9.66
CA ASP A 22 3.60 -13.84 -10.93
C ASP A 22 2.46 -12.84 -10.66
N ALA A 23 1.54 -13.19 -9.75
CA ALA A 23 0.46 -12.30 -9.34
C ALA A 23 0.98 -10.97 -8.79
N ILE A 24 2.01 -11.00 -7.95
CA ILE A 24 2.69 -9.83 -7.40
C ILE A 24 3.25 -8.96 -8.54
N ASN A 25 4.03 -9.55 -9.45
CA ASN A 25 4.66 -8.83 -10.55
C ASN A 25 3.63 -8.13 -11.45
N VAL A 26 2.54 -8.83 -11.78
CA VAL A 26 1.42 -8.29 -12.57
C VAL A 26 0.71 -7.18 -11.80
N ALA A 27 0.45 -7.36 -10.50
CA ALA A 27 -0.25 -6.39 -9.67
C ALA A 27 0.55 -5.09 -9.51
N VAL A 28 1.84 -5.18 -9.16
CA VAL A 28 2.75 -4.04 -9.05
C VAL A 28 2.83 -3.28 -10.36
N SER A 29 3.01 -4.00 -11.48
CA SER A 29 3.05 -3.40 -12.82
C SER A 29 1.76 -2.68 -13.18
N LYS A 30 0.60 -3.27 -12.85
CA LYS A 30 -0.73 -2.68 -13.11
C LYS A 30 -0.93 -1.40 -12.30
N VAL A 31 -0.57 -1.42 -11.02
CA VAL A 31 -0.67 -0.25 -10.13
C VAL A 31 0.29 0.86 -10.55
N ALA A 32 1.56 0.55 -10.80
CA ALA A 32 2.54 1.53 -11.27
C ALA A 32 2.09 2.20 -12.58
N LYS A 33 1.58 1.42 -13.55
CA LYS A 33 1.01 1.96 -14.79
C LYS A 33 -0.20 2.88 -14.53
N ALA A 34 -1.07 2.53 -13.58
CA ALA A 34 -2.22 3.36 -13.23
C ALA A 34 -1.79 4.70 -12.59
N LEU A 35 -0.82 4.67 -11.68
CA LEU A 35 -0.26 5.87 -11.04
C LEU A 35 0.44 6.78 -12.05
N ASN A 36 1.26 6.20 -12.93
CA ASN A 36 1.99 6.96 -13.96
C ASN A 36 1.04 7.71 -14.92
N LYS A 37 -0.11 7.12 -15.28
CA LYS A 37 -1.12 7.78 -16.12
C LYS A 37 -1.70 9.04 -15.47
N GLU A 38 -1.79 9.06 -14.16
CA GLU A 38 -2.26 10.21 -13.38
C GLU A 38 -1.10 11.11 -12.88
N LYS A 39 0.14 10.88 -13.33
CA LYS A 39 1.35 11.61 -12.91
C LYS A 39 1.64 11.51 -11.40
N LEU A 40 1.46 10.30 -10.86
CA LEU A 40 1.65 9.97 -9.44
C LEU A 40 2.87 9.06 -9.22
N ASP A 41 3.94 9.24 -9.98
CA ASP A 41 5.18 8.46 -9.92
C ASP A 41 5.95 8.62 -8.60
N PHE A 42 5.62 9.64 -7.81
CA PHE A 42 6.15 9.84 -6.45
C PHE A 42 5.54 8.90 -5.40
N VAL A 43 4.45 8.19 -5.72
CA VAL A 43 3.83 7.20 -4.83
C VAL A 43 4.65 5.91 -4.90
N ARG A 44 5.24 5.50 -3.79
CA ARG A 44 5.98 4.23 -3.73
C ARG A 44 4.99 3.07 -3.65
N VAL A 45 5.24 2.04 -4.44
CA VAL A 45 4.43 0.83 -4.52
C VAL A 45 5.22 -0.30 -3.88
N GLU A 46 4.67 -0.90 -2.84
CA GLU A 46 5.31 -1.94 -2.03
C GLU A 46 4.32 -3.10 -1.83
N ILE A 47 4.85 -4.32 -1.67
CA ILE A 47 4.01 -5.50 -1.41
C ILE A 47 3.53 -5.42 0.04
N GLY A 48 2.23 -5.66 0.25
CA GLY A 48 1.66 -5.74 1.59
C GLY A 48 1.99 -7.05 2.28
N TYR A 49 1.87 -7.08 3.61
CA TYR A 49 2.04 -8.31 4.38
C TYR A 49 0.75 -8.69 5.10
N SER A 50 0.45 -9.98 5.10
CA SER A 50 -0.66 -10.58 5.83
C SER A 50 -0.13 -11.45 6.95
N GLN A 51 -0.91 -11.64 8.00
CA GLN A 51 -0.60 -12.60 9.07
C GLN A 51 -1.26 -13.94 8.77
N CYS A 52 -0.50 -15.02 8.88
CA CYS A 52 -1.06 -16.36 8.80
C CYS A 52 -2.04 -16.56 9.97
N PRO A 53 -3.31 -16.91 9.72
CA PRO A 53 -4.30 -17.08 10.79
C PRO A 53 -4.04 -18.32 11.67
N VAL A 54 -3.12 -19.20 11.27
CA VAL A 54 -2.81 -20.45 11.99
C VAL A 54 -1.58 -20.28 12.89
N CYS A 55 -0.48 -19.74 12.36
CA CYS A 55 0.79 -19.64 13.09
C CYS A 55 1.23 -18.20 13.38
N GLY A 56 0.49 -17.19 12.90
CA GLY A 56 0.82 -15.78 13.10
C GLY A 56 2.00 -15.26 12.26
N SER A 57 2.72 -16.13 11.54
CA SER A 57 3.86 -15.71 10.73
C SER A 57 3.43 -14.75 9.61
N PRO A 58 4.20 -13.67 9.36
CA PRO A 58 3.93 -12.77 8.25
C PRO A 58 4.22 -13.47 6.92
N PHE A 59 3.41 -13.20 5.90
CA PHE A 59 3.66 -13.62 4.53
C PHE A 59 3.26 -12.49 3.57
N GLU A 60 3.86 -12.49 2.37
CA GLU A 60 3.49 -11.53 1.32
C GLU A 60 2.00 -11.69 1.01
N SER A 61 1.26 -10.59 0.99
CA SER A 61 -0.18 -10.56 0.74
C SER A 61 -0.49 -10.92 -0.70
N ALA A 62 -0.32 -12.18 -1.09
CA ALA A 62 -0.59 -12.69 -2.42
C ALA A 62 -1.21 -14.09 -2.33
N PHE A 63 -2.34 -14.27 -3.01
CA PHE A 63 -3.09 -15.52 -3.00
C PHE A 63 -3.67 -15.81 -4.38
N VAL A 64 -3.53 -17.05 -4.86
CA VAL A 64 -3.95 -17.45 -6.22
C VAL A 64 -4.96 -18.60 -6.15
N ILE A 65 -6.09 -18.45 -6.85
CA ILE A 65 -7.10 -19.50 -7.06
C ILE A 65 -7.55 -19.45 -8.51
N GLY A 66 -7.53 -20.59 -9.21
CA GLY A 66 -8.11 -20.70 -10.57
C GLY A 66 -7.56 -19.64 -11.54
N ASN A 67 -6.25 -19.42 -11.50
CA ASN A 67 -5.53 -18.43 -12.30
C ASN A 67 -5.93 -16.96 -12.03
N ILE A 68 -6.57 -16.68 -10.90
CA ILE A 68 -6.88 -15.34 -10.40
C ILE A 68 -6.04 -15.09 -9.16
N GLY A 69 -5.33 -13.96 -9.13
CA GLY A 69 -4.54 -13.52 -7.98
C GLY A 69 -5.21 -12.37 -7.23
N LEU A 70 -5.17 -12.41 -5.91
CA LEU A 70 -5.48 -11.29 -5.02
C LEU A 70 -4.19 -10.86 -4.32
N VAL A 71 -3.79 -9.60 -4.53
CA VAL A 71 -2.54 -9.05 -3.99
C VAL A 71 -2.83 -7.80 -3.16
N GLY A 72 -2.40 -7.77 -1.91
CA GLY A 72 -2.38 -6.57 -1.07
C GLY A 72 -1.17 -5.71 -1.40
N ILE A 73 -1.38 -4.45 -1.74
CA ILE A 73 -0.32 -3.49 -2.08
C ILE A 73 -0.37 -2.30 -1.13
N TYR A 74 0.80 -1.91 -0.64
CA TYR A 74 1.00 -0.66 0.07
C TYR A 74 1.40 0.47 -0.87
N LEU A 75 0.77 1.62 -0.67
CA LEU A 75 0.95 2.85 -1.44
C LEU A 75 1.41 3.94 -0.49
N THR A 76 2.71 4.20 -0.50
CA THR A 76 3.36 5.13 0.42
C THR A 76 3.56 6.48 -0.26
N LEU A 77 3.01 7.55 0.31
CA LEU A 77 3.16 8.91 -0.19
C LEU A 77 3.28 9.94 0.94
N LYS A 78 3.94 11.06 0.62
CA LYS A 78 4.05 12.21 1.51
C LYS A 78 2.90 13.19 1.25
N VAL A 79 2.25 13.64 2.31
CA VAL A 79 1.25 14.71 2.28
C VAL A 79 1.81 15.89 3.05
N PHE A 80 2.00 17.01 2.34
CA PHE A 80 2.55 18.22 2.93
C PHE A 80 1.45 19.19 3.38
N ASN A 81 1.73 19.96 4.42
CA ASN A 81 0.86 21.03 4.93
C ASN A 81 -0.58 20.59 5.26
N ALA A 82 -0.78 19.38 5.78
CA ALA A 82 -2.10 18.95 6.21
C ALA A 82 -2.49 19.60 7.55
N GLN A 83 -3.79 19.79 7.77
CA GLN A 83 -4.30 20.43 9.00
C GLN A 83 -4.37 19.46 10.18
N SER A 84 -4.51 18.17 9.90
CA SER A 84 -4.58 17.08 10.88
C SER A 84 -4.25 15.74 10.18
N LEU A 85 -4.16 14.65 10.96
CA LEU A 85 -4.03 13.29 10.44
C LEU A 85 -5.19 12.90 9.51
N GLU A 86 -6.43 13.23 9.87
CA GLU A 86 -7.62 12.94 9.07
C GLU A 86 -7.62 13.74 7.77
N HIS A 87 -7.10 14.97 7.79
CA HIS A 87 -6.92 15.75 6.57
C HIS A 87 -5.86 15.09 5.67
N ALA A 88 -4.74 14.61 6.24
CA ALA A 88 -3.71 13.91 5.48
C ALA A 88 -4.25 12.62 4.83
N GLU A 89 -5.03 11.83 5.57
CA GLU A 89 -5.73 10.66 5.06
C GLU A 89 -6.63 11.02 3.86
N ARG A 90 -7.47 12.05 4.01
CA ARG A 90 -8.41 12.45 2.96
C ARG A 90 -7.67 12.90 1.70
N ILE A 91 -6.58 13.64 1.84
CA ILE A 91 -5.72 14.03 0.71
C ILE A 91 -5.14 12.78 0.04
N ALA A 92 -4.53 11.88 0.80
CA ALA A 92 -3.93 10.66 0.28
C ALA A 92 -4.93 9.81 -0.51
N LYS A 93 -6.10 9.52 0.08
CA LYS A 93 -7.19 8.79 -0.59
C LYS A 93 -7.69 9.49 -1.84
N ALA A 94 -7.86 10.81 -1.80
CA ALA A 94 -8.32 11.57 -2.96
C ALA A 94 -7.28 11.60 -4.10
N VAL A 95 -5.99 11.65 -3.79
CA VAL A 95 -4.91 11.65 -4.78
C VAL A 95 -4.80 10.27 -5.43
N VAL A 96 -4.57 9.22 -4.63
CA VAL A 96 -4.39 7.84 -5.11
C VAL A 96 -5.67 7.31 -5.76
N GLY A 97 -6.84 7.67 -5.23
CA GLY A 97 -8.15 7.26 -5.77
C GLY A 97 -8.42 7.74 -7.20
N LYS A 98 -7.73 8.77 -7.69
CA LYS A 98 -7.80 9.17 -9.11
C LYS A 98 -7.27 8.08 -10.04
N ALA A 99 -6.16 7.45 -9.66
CA ALA A 99 -5.56 6.35 -10.42
C ALA A 99 -6.29 5.02 -10.20
N LEU A 100 -6.80 4.80 -8.98
CA LEU A 100 -7.38 3.51 -8.55
C LEU A 100 -8.90 3.60 -8.27
N LYS A 101 -9.66 4.19 -9.20
CA LYS A 101 -11.10 4.54 -9.04
C LYS A 101 -12.04 3.42 -8.55
N LYS A 102 -11.72 2.16 -8.83
CA LYS A 102 -12.55 0.98 -8.48
C LYS A 102 -11.90 0.07 -7.45
N VAL A 103 -10.83 0.54 -6.80
CA VAL A 103 -10.10 -0.22 -5.78
C VAL A 103 -10.40 0.41 -4.42
N PRO A 104 -10.87 -0.35 -3.43
CA PRO A 104 -11.06 0.18 -2.09
C PRO A 104 -9.69 0.51 -1.48
N LEU A 105 -9.56 1.71 -0.88
CA LEU A 105 -8.33 2.15 -0.22
C LEU A 105 -8.56 2.22 1.29
N LYS A 106 -7.74 1.50 2.05
CA LYS A 106 -7.74 1.54 3.52
C LYS A 106 -6.47 2.23 3.99
N VAL A 107 -6.55 2.99 5.08
CA VAL A 107 -5.32 3.48 5.73
C VAL A 107 -4.68 2.32 6.47
N PHE A 108 -3.41 2.06 6.17
CA PHE A 108 -2.58 1.14 6.93
C PHE A 108 -1.87 1.90 8.06
N GLU A 109 -1.23 3.02 7.73
CA GLU A 109 -0.46 3.80 8.70
C GLU A 109 -0.38 5.28 8.29
N ILE A 110 -0.28 6.18 9.28
CA ILE A 110 0.05 7.58 9.09
C ILE A 110 1.12 7.97 10.12
N LYS A 111 2.25 8.51 9.65
CA LYS A 111 3.34 9.03 10.50
C LYS A 111 3.55 10.51 10.25
N GLU A 112 3.63 11.32 11.31
CA GLU A 112 4.00 12.73 11.21
C GLU A 112 5.51 12.88 10.99
N LEU A 113 5.90 13.73 10.04
CA LEU A 113 7.28 14.02 9.70
C LEU A 113 7.79 15.18 10.54
N HIS A 114 8.62 14.87 11.54
CA HIS A 114 9.37 15.88 12.29
C HIS A 114 10.71 16.13 11.59
N ASN A 115 10.92 17.33 11.04
CA ASN A 115 12.21 17.84 10.54
C ASN A 115 13.03 16.91 9.62
N GLY A 116 12.42 16.43 8.53
CA GLY A 116 13.14 16.18 7.27
C GLY A 116 14.06 14.95 7.19
N LYS A 117 14.10 14.06 8.19
CA LYS A 117 14.78 12.76 8.09
C LYS A 117 13.98 11.67 8.78
N GLU A 118 13.57 10.65 8.03
CA GLU A 118 13.78 9.24 8.41
C GLU A 118 13.40 8.23 7.31
N LYS A 119 13.98 7.03 7.46
CA LYS A 119 13.99 5.91 6.52
C LYS A 119 12.57 5.40 6.26
N ILE A 120 12.16 5.40 4.99
CA ILE A 120 10.92 4.77 4.56
C ILE A 120 11.20 3.26 4.41
N GLY A 121 10.85 2.51 5.46
CA GLY A 121 10.80 1.05 5.48
C GLY A 121 9.73 0.63 6.47
N ILE A 122 8.97 -0.41 6.13
CA ILE A 122 7.94 -0.99 6.98
C ILE A 122 8.64 -1.58 8.20
N GLU A 123 8.42 -0.98 9.38
CA GLU A 123 8.75 -1.63 10.65
C GLU A 123 7.67 -2.68 10.88
N LEU A 124 8.01 -3.95 10.60
CA LEU A 124 7.18 -5.08 11.00
C LEU A 124 7.12 -5.04 12.53
N ASN A 125 5.94 -4.70 13.07
CA ASN A 125 5.64 -4.80 14.50
C ASN A 125 5.76 -6.28 14.91
N ASN A 126 6.96 -6.69 15.32
CA ASN A 126 7.21 -7.96 16.00
C ASN A 126 6.73 -7.83 17.45
N ASN A 127 5.41 -7.78 17.65
CA ASN A 127 4.82 -8.02 18.95
C ASN A 127 4.84 -9.53 19.23
N ASN A 128 6.05 -10.06 19.41
CA ASN A 128 6.27 -11.29 20.17
C ASN A 128 6.34 -10.88 21.64
N ASN A 129 5.32 -11.19 22.42
CA ASN A 129 5.47 -11.34 23.85
C ASN A 129 4.92 -12.74 24.24
N PRO A 130 5.61 -13.47 25.14
CA PRO A 130 5.46 -14.90 25.34
C PRO A 130 4.12 -15.31 25.98
#